data_AF-A0A354W855-F1
#
_entry.id   AF-A0A354W855-F1
#
_cell.length_a   1.000
_cell.length_b   1.000
_cell.length_c   1.000
_cell.angle_alpha   90.00
_cell.angle_beta   90.00
_cell.angle_gamma   90.00
#
_symmetry.space_group_name_H-M   'P 1'
#
loop_
_entity.id
_entity.type
_entity.pdbx_description
1 polymer ?
#
loop_
_entity_poly.entity_id
_entity_poly.type
_entity_poly.pdbx_seq_one_letter_code
_entity_poly.pdbx_strand_id
1 'polypeptide(L)'
;MLAGDIPISYEHKVSDYMSVEAGIGVTTFNITEEAIRGYSMRQDGQTQSKLGYSGNINMKFFPEGNAFEDGYYISYTMGHRNYAQDFYTTTPTGIDTTVNEGFNWTDFGFTVGYQSRPSERMIVDWFIGGAIRQKQRRTSDYVEAFDPVSGIFTGEYQLIDSKNAAPAILGGMKISILFR
;
A
#
# COMPACT_ATOMS: atom_id res chain seq x y z
N MET A 1 -2.50 -5.07 -9.60
CA MET A 1 -3.93 -4.77 -9.34
C MET A 1 -4.50 -5.38 -8.04
N LEU A 2 -4.04 -6.53 -7.53
CA LEU A 2 -4.62 -7.16 -6.32
C LEU A 2 -4.50 -6.33 -5.03
N ALA A 3 -3.48 -5.48 -4.92
CA ALA A 3 -3.31 -4.52 -3.83
C ALA A 3 -3.87 -3.11 -4.16
N GLY A 4 -4.60 -2.95 -5.27
CA GLY A 4 -5.24 -1.68 -5.64
C GLY A 4 -4.29 -0.50 -5.95
N ASP A 5 -3.01 -0.76 -6.21
CA ASP A 5 -1.98 0.26 -6.45
C ASP A 5 -1.59 0.31 -7.93
N ILE A 6 -1.54 1.52 -8.48
CA ILE A 6 -1.08 1.81 -9.84
C ILE A 6 0.08 2.82 -9.75
N PRO A 7 1.32 2.34 -9.55
CA PRO A 7 2.48 3.21 -9.47
C PRO A 7 3.05 3.54 -10.85
N ILE A 8 3.49 4.78 -11.01
CA ILE A 8 4.32 5.25 -12.12
C ILE A 8 5.68 5.61 -11.51
N SER A 9 6.75 5.04 -12.06
CA SER A 9 8.10 5.22 -11.55
C SER A 9 9.04 5.75 -12.63
N TYR A 10 10.01 6.54 -12.19
CA TYR A 10 11.14 6.98 -12.97
C TYR A 10 12.41 6.32 -12.42
N GLU A 11 13.20 5.73 -13.31
CA GLU A 11 14.47 5.09 -12.96
C GLU A 11 15.63 5.84 -13.58
N HIS A 12 16.63 6.14 -12.75
CA HIS A 12 17.85 6.82 -13.14
C HIS A 12 19.06 5.90 -12.94
N LYS A 13 19.83 5.71 -14.02
CA LYS A 13 21.11 5.01 -13.97
C LYS A 13 22.16 5.93 -13.35
N VAL A 14 22.60 5.61 -12.14
CA VAL A 14 23.66 6.35 -11.43
C VAL A 14 25.03 5.89 -11.91
N SER A 15 25.19 4.59 -12.12
CA SER A 15 26.41 3.97 -12.66
C SER A 15 26.06 2.65 -13.35
N ASP A 16 27.05 2.01 -13.98
CA ASP A 16 26.90 0.66 -14.53
C ASP A 16 26.57 -0.40 -13.46
N TYR A 17 26.85 -0.13 -12.19
CA TYR A 17 26.59 -1.03 -11.07
C TYR A 17 25.34 -0.65 -10.26
N MET A 18 24.72 0.50 -10.51
CA MET A 18 23.67 1.01 -9.64
C MET A 18 22.64 1.88 -10.37
N SER A 19 21.37 1.62 -10.10
CA SER A 19 20.26 2.49 -10.49
C SER A 19 19.37 2.81 -9.29
N VAL A 20 18.67 3.94 -9.39
CA VAL A 20 17.69 4.36 -8.38
C VAL A 20 16.37 4.62 -9.10
N GLU A 21 15.32 4.01 -8.59
CA GLU A 21 13.96 4.15 -9.07
C GLU A 21 13.13 4.84 -7.98
N ALA A 22 12.41 5.89 -8.34
CA ALA A 22 11.43 6.52 -7.47
C ALA A 22 10.10 6.62 -8.22
N GLY A 23 9.01 6.31 -7.53
CA GLY A 23 7.69 6.32 -8.13
C GLY A 23 6.63 6.80 -7.18
N ILE A 24 5.57 7.30 -7.78
CA ILE A 24 4.36 7.73 -7.12
C ILE A 24 3.18 7.03 -7.79
N GLY A 25 2.14 6.79 -7.04
CA GLY A 25 0.97 6.11 -7.57
C GLY A 25 -0.30 6.53 -6.86
N VAL A 26 -1.39 6.02 -7.41
CA VAL A 26 -2.72 6.16 -6.82
C VAL A 26 -3.14 4.81 -6.31
N THR A 27 -3.59 4.78 -5.07
CA THR A 27 -4.21 3.61 -4.47
C THR A 27 -5.72 3.72 -4.60
N THR A 28 -6.36 2.59 -4.83
CA THR A 28 -7.80 2.48 -5.02
C THR A 28 -8.34 1.42 -4.04
N PHE A 29 -9.22 0.54 -4.51
CA PHE A 29 -9.77 -0.54 -3.72
C PHE A 29 -8.74 -1.68 -3.55
N ASN A 30 -8.47 -2.07 -2.31
CA ASN A 30 -7.60 -3.20 -2.01
C ASN A 30 -8.42 -4.48 -1.85
N ILE A 31 -8.52 -5.26 -2.93
CA ILE A 31 -9.28 -6.53 -2.98
C ILE A 31 -8.75 -7.55 -1.96
N THR A 32 -7.45 -7.51 -1.66
CA THR A 32 -6.82 -8.46 -0.72
C THR A 32 -7.26 -8.21 0.71
N GLU A 33 -7.35 -6.95 1.12
CA GLU A 33 -7.80 -6.62 2.48
C GLU A 33 -9.31 -6.86 2.64
N GLU A 34 -10.08 -6.64 1.58
CA GLU A 34 -11.51 -7.01 1.53
C GLU A 34 -11.72 -8.52 1.67
N ALA A 35 -10.99 -9.33 0.91
CA ALA A 35 -11.15 -10.79 0.92
C ALA A 35 -10.73 -11.44 2.25
N ILE A 36 -9.73 -10.89 2.94
CA ILE A 36 -9.22 -11.45 4.20
C ILE A 36 -10.09 -11.03 5.40
N ARG A 37 -10.71 -9.85 5.35
CA ARG A 37 -11.31 -9.23 6.55
C ARG A 37 -12.74 -8.70 6.39
N GLY A 38 -13.32 -8.70 5.18
CA GLY A 38 -14.72 -8.38 4.93
C GLY A 38 -15.12 -6.98 5.42
N TYR A 39 -14.41 -5.94 4.97
CA TYR A 39 -14.57 -4.58 5.48
C TYR A 39 -15.72 -3.78 4.84
N SER A 40 -16.26 -4.23 3.70
CA SER A 40 -17.29 -3.50 2.96
C SER A 40 -18.66 -3.43 3.64
N MET A 41 -19.01 -4.43 4.46
CA MET A 41 -20.32 -4.53 5.11
C MET A 41 -20.16 -4.77 6.61
N ARG A 42 -20.27 -3.70 7.41
CA ARG A 42 -20.43 -3.82 8.87
C ARG A 42 -21.92 -3.71 9.19
N GLN A 43 -22.35 -4.31 10.30
CA GLN A 43 -23.75 -4.33 10.72
C GLN A 43 -24.35 -2.91 10.87
N ASP A 44 -23.49 -1.93 11.14
CA ASP A 44 -23.88 -0.54 11.44
C ASP A 44 -23.67 0.43 10.27
N GLY A 45 -23.21 -0.03 9.09
CA GLY A 45 -22.87 0.88 7.99
C GLY A 45 -22.08 0.30 6.83
N GLN A 46 -21.83 1.13 5.81
CA GLN A 46 -21.05 0.78 4.61
C GLN A 46 -19.73 1.54 4.56
N THR A 47 -18.66 0.84 4.18
CA THR A 47 -17.33 1.45 3.96
C THR A 47 -17.11 1.70 2.47
N GLN A 48 -16.91 2.96 2.08
CA GLN A 48 -16.58 3.34 0.71
C GLN A 48 -15.09 3.68 0.60
N SER A 49 -14.38 2.99 -0.31
CA SER A 49 -12.97 3.31 -0.57
C SER A 49 -12.84 4.57 -1.43
N LYS A 50 -11.88 5.41 -1.07
CA LYS A 50 -11.49 6.61 -1.81
C LYS A 50 -10.14 6.41 -2.48
N LEU A 51 -9.82 7.32 -3.40
CA LEU A 51 -8.48 7.41 -3.96
C LEU A 51 -7.51 7.82 -2.85
N GLY A 52 -6.46 7.02 -2.66
CA GLY A 52 -5.31 7.38 -1.84
C GLY A 52 -4.07 7.56 -2.70
N TYR A 53 -2.91 7.52 -2.06
CA TYR A 53 -1.62 7.69 -2.73
C TYR A 53 -0.66 6.56 -2.36
N SER A 54 0.28 6.31 -3.25
CA SER A 54 1.43 5.46 -2.99
C SER A 54 2.72 6.17 -3.41
N GLY A 55 3.80 5.77 -2.76
CA GLY A 55 5.16 6.17 -3.11
C GLY A 55 6.07 4.96 -2.98
N ASN A 56 7.03 4.83 -3.88
CA ASN A 56 8.04 3.79 -3.81
C ASN A 56 9.43 4.35 -4.13
N ILE A 57 10.43 3.72 -3.53
CA ILE A 57 11.85 3.95 -3.80
C ILE A 57 12.49 2.57 -3.90
N ASN A 58 13.21 2.33 -4.98
CA ASN A 58 14.01 1.13 -5.16
C ASN A 58 15.44 1.53 -5.51
N MET A 59 16.41 0.93 -4.83
CA MET A 59 17.83 1.08 -5.16
C MET A 59 18.32 -0.26 -5.67
N LYS A 60 18.66 -0.36 -6.96
CA LYS A 60 19.11 -1.59 -7.60
C LYS A 60 20.63 -1.59 -7.73
N PHE A 61 21.25 -2.71 -7.39
CA PHE A 61 22.67 -2.99 -7.53
C PHE A 61 22.86 -4.14 -8.53
N PHE A 62 23.70 -3.92 -9.53
CA PHE A 62 24.00 -4.83 -10.62
C PHE A 62 25.44 -5.35 -10.46
N PRO A 63 25.65 -6.56 -9.90
CA PRO A 63 26.99 -7.07 -9.61
C PRO A 63 27.91 -7.17 -10.82
N GLU A 64 27.34 -7.35 -12.01
CA GLU A 64 28.06 -7.53 -13.27
C GLU A 64 28.35 -6.20 -14.01
N GLY A 65 27.88 -5.06 -13.49
CA GLY A 65 28.08 -3.77 -14.15
C GLY A 65 27.20 -3.58 -15.40
N ASN A 66 26.03 -4.23 -15.43
CA ASN A 66 25.10 -4.25 -16.55
C ASN A 66 23.79 -3.50 -16.26
N ALA A 67 23.86 -2.37 -15.54
CA ALA A 67 22.69 -1.52 -15.33
C ALA A 67 22.09 -1.06 -16.68
N PHE A 68 20.78 -1.25 -16.81
CA PHE A 68 19.96 -1.09 -18.02
C PHE A 68 20.24 -2.09 -19.17
N GLU A 69 20.98 -3.16 -18.90
CA GLU A 69 21.18 -4.28 -19.81
C GLU A 69 20.63 -5.59 -19.21
N ASP A 70 20.81 -6.70 -19.92
CA ASP A 70 20.41 -8.02 -19.45
C ASP A 70 21.27 -8.44 -18.26
N GLY A 71 20.64 -8.73 -17.12
CA GLY A 71 21.39 -8.99 -15.90
C GLY A 71 20.57 -9.23 -14.65
N TYR A 72 21.21 -9.85 -13.66
CA TYR A 72 20.66 -9.96 -12.32
C TYR A 72 20.96 -8.70 -11.50
N TYR A 73 20.04 -8.35 -10.61
CA TYR A 73 20.23 -7.29 -9.65
C TYR A 73 19.73 -7.68 -8.27
N ILE A 74 20.30 -7.02 -7.27
CA ILE A 74 19.82 -7.01 -5.89
C ILE A 74 19.28 -5.62 -5.62
N SER A 75 18.13 -5.52 -4.98
CA SER A 75 17.46 -4.24 -4.75
C SER A 75 17.02 -4.11 -3.30
N TYR A 76 17.24 -2.92 -2.74
CA TYR A 76 16.54 -2.48 -1.56
C TYR A 76 15.27 -1.74 -1.96
N THR A 77 14.15 -2.09 -1.36
CA THR A 77 12.84 -1.53 -1.68
C THR A 77 12.17 -0.94 -0.45
N MET A 78 11.68 0.28 -0.61
CA MET A 78 10.83 0.96 0.35
C MET A 78 9.56 1.41 -0.37
N GLY A 79 8.40 0.94 0.09
CA GLY A 79 7.11 1.30 -0.47
C GLY A 79 6.17 1.80 0.61
N HIS A 80 5.47 2.89 0.36
CA HIS A 80 4.38 3.37 1.20
C HIS A 80 3.10 3.42 0.38
N ARG A 81 2.02 2.85 0.92
CA ARG A 81 0.69 2.87 0.30
C ARG A 81 -0.32 3.32 1.34
N ASN A 82 -0.99 4.42 1.07
CA ASN A 82 -2.07 4.95 1.90
C ASN A 82 -3.40 4.65 1.23
N TYR A 83 -4.35 4.04 1.94
CA TYR A 83 -5.69 3.75 1.46
C TYR A 83 -6.68 4.55 2.31
N ALA A 84 -7.36 5.49 1.67
CA ALA A 84 -8.37 6.34 2.31
C ALA A 84 -9.76 5.71 2.18
N GLN A 85 -10.56 5.79 3.23
CA GLN A 85 -11.91 5.21 3.30
C GLN A 85 -12.86 6.12 4.06
N ASP A 86 -14.13 6.12 3.68
CA ASP A 86 -15.20 6.71 4.46
C ASP A 86 -16.11 5.60 4.98
N PHE A 87 -16.46 5.64 6.25
CA PHE A 87 -17.48 4.80 6.84
C PHE A 87 -18.77 5.61 7.01
N TYR A 88 -19.85 5.14 6.40
CA TYR A 88 -21.18 5.73 6.51
C TYR A 88 -22.01 4.87 7.46
N THR A 89 -22.46 5.45 8.58
CA THR A 89 -23.41 4.82 9.49
C THR A 89 -24.74 5.55 9.47
N THR A 90 -25.82 4.78 9.45
CA THR A 90 -27.18 5.28 9.67
C THR A 90 -27.57 4.89 11.08
N THR A 91 -27.54 5.85 12.00
CA THR A 91 -28.02 5.62 13.37
C THR A 91 -29.53 5.27 13.37
N PRO A 92 -30.05 4.56 14.38
CA PRO A 92 -31.50 4.27 14.51
C PRO A 92 -32.40 5.52 14.54
N THR A 93 -31.82 6.69 14.79
CA THR A 93 -32.47 8.01 14.78
C THR A 93 -32.45 8.71 13.41
N GLY A 94 -31.89 8.07 12.38
CA GLY A 94 -31.83 8.61 11.01
C GLY A 94 -30.76 9.69 10.79
N ILE A 95 -29.77 9.80 11.69
CA ILE A 95 -28.63 10.70 11.51
C ILE A 95 -27.53 9.97 10.76
N ASP A 96 -27.26 10.42 9.54
CA ASP A 96 -26.12 9.99 8.74
C ASP A 96 -24.83 10.54 9.34
N THR A 97 -23.95 9.64 9.80
CA THR A 97 -22.62 10.03 10.29
C THR A 97 -21.56 9.46 9.36
N THR A 98 -20.69 10.32 8.84
CA THR A 98 -19.55 9.92 8.01
C THR A 98 -18.26 10.03 8.82
N VAL A 99 -17.54 8.92 8.97
CA VAL A 99 -16.25 8.88 9.66
C VAL A 99 -15.15 8.56 8.66
N ASN A 100 -14.06 9.34 8.69
CA ASN A 100 -12.90 9.07 7.85
C ASN A 100 -12.06 7.93 8.48
N GLU A 101 -12.08 6.78 7.83
CA GLU A 101 -11.25 5.62 8.15
C GLU A 101 -10.09 5.50 7.15
N GLY A 102 -9.11 4.67 7.46
CA GLY A 102 -8.08 4.37 6.49
C GLY A 102 -7.03 3.43 7.04
N PHE A 103 -6.20 2.95 6.13
CA PHE A 103 -5.04 2.18 6.52
C PHE A 103 -3.88 2.50 5.61
N ASN A 104 -2.67 2.36 6.12
CA ASN A 104 -1.47 2.46 5.33
C ASN A 104 -0.61 1.22 5.52
N TRP A 105 0.09 0.85 4.44
CA TRP A 105 1.10 -0.19 4.44
C TRP A 105 2.44 0.44 4.09
N THR A 106 3.44 0.20 4.92
CA THR A 106 4.81 0.56 4.62
C THR A 106 5.66 -0.70 4.56
N ASP A 107 6.22 -0.98 3.39
CA ASP A 107 7.03 -2.16 3.09
C ASP A 107 8.51 -1.74 3.07
N PHE A 108 9.36 -2.46 3.81
CA PHE A 108 10.81 -2.30 3.77
C PHE A 108 11.44 -3.67 3.55
N GLY A 109 12.28 -3.82 2.52
CA GLY A 109 12.83 -5.14 2.24
C GLY A 109 13.89 -5.17 1.16
N PHE A 110 14.26 -6.41 0.80
CA PHE A 110 15.21 -6.70 -0.25
C PHE A 110 14.58 -7.63 -1.28
N THR A 111 14.91 -7.39 -2.54
CA THR A 111 14.45 -8.17 -3.68
C THR A 111 15.64 -8.54 -4.54
N VAL A 112 15.62 -9.73 -5.11
CA VAL A 112 16.47 -10.10 -6.23
C VAL A 112 15.63 -10.06 -7.49
N GLY A 113 16.23 -9.65 -8.60
CA GLY A 113 15.53 -9.60 -9.87
C GLY A 113 16.42 -9.87 -11.06
N TYR A 114 15.76 -10.14 -12.18
CA TYR A 114 16.38 -10.25 -13.49
C TYR A 114 15.76 -9.20 -14.39
N GLN A 115 16.63 -8.36 -14.95
CA GLN A 115 16.29 -7.36 -15.93
C GLN A 115 16.60 -7.91 -17.32
N SER A 116 15.65 -7.76 -18.25
CA SER A 116 15.83 -8.08 -19.66
C SER A 116 15.49 -6.88 -20.53
N ARG A 117 16.27 -6.66 -21.57
CA ARG A 117 16.14 -5.62 -22.58
C ARG A 117 15.78 -6.24 -23.93
N PRO A 118 14.50 -6.60 -24.14
CA PRO A 118 14.05 -7.18 -25.41
C PRO A 118 14.11 -6.19 -26.60
N SER A 119 14.22 -4.89 -26.33
CA SER A 119 14.34 -3.84 -27.35
C SER A 119 15.19 -2.68 -26.83
N GLU A 120 15.73 -1.87 -27.73
CA GLU A 120 16.49 -0.67 -27.37
C GLU A 120 15.70 0.30 -26.47
N ARG A 121 14.36 0.26 -26.54
CA ARG A 121 13.44 1.17 -25.82
C ARG A 121 12.64 0.51 -24.71
N MET A 122 12.78 -0.80 -24.50
CA MET A 122 11.96 -1.52 -23.53
C MET A 122 12.84 -2.34 -22.59
N ILE A 123 12.51 -2.28 -21.31
CA ILE A 123 13.10 -3.09 -20.25
C ILE A 123 11.97 -3.82 -19.52
N VAL A 124 12.19 -5.09 -19.23
CA VAL A 124 11.28 -5.93 -18.45
C VAL A 124 12.03 -6.43 -17.23
N ASP A 125 11.52 -6.11 -16.05
CA ASP A 125 12.07 -6.54 -14.77
C ASP A 125 11.20 -7.61 -14.14
N TRP A 126 11.80 -8.73 -13.76
CA TRP A 126 11.19 -9.74 -12.90
C TRP A 126 11.85 -9.67 -11.54
N PHE A 127 11.08 -9.64 -10.46
CA PHE A 127 11.65 -9.58 -9.12
C PHE A 127 10.88 -10.41 -8.11
N ILE A 128 11.61 -10.90 -7.11
CA ILE A 128 11.07 -11.61 -5.95
C ILE A 128 11.92 -11.29 -4.71
N GLY A 129 11.28 -11.24 -3.55
CA GLY A 129 11.98 -10.92 -2.31
C GLY A 129 11.10 -10.95 -1.08
N GLY A 130 11.71 -10.55 0.02
CA GLY A 130 11.08 -10.48 1.34
C GLY A 130 11.14 -9.06 1.88
N ALA A 131 10.09 -8.67 2.58
CA ALA A 131 10.00 -7.39 3.26
C ALA A 131 9.32 -7.53 4.62
N ILE A 132 9.51 -6.53 5.46
CA ILE A 132 8.70 -6.31 6.65
C ILE A 132 7.65 -5.27 6.27
N ARG A 133 6.38 -5.64 6.40
CA ARG A 133 5.23 -4.77 6.19
C ARG A 133 4.74 -4.23 7.54
N GLN A 134 4.82 -2.92 7.72
CA GLN A 134 4.14 -2.21 8.78
C GLN A 134 2.75 -1.81 8.29
N LYS A 135 1.71 -2.30 8.97
CA LYS A 135 0.32 -1.93 8.75
C LYS A 135 -0.10 -0.98 9.86
N GLN A 136 -0.51 0.23 9.51
CA GLN A 136 -1.23 1.12 10.41
C GLN A 136 -2.67 1.25 9.93
N ARG A 137 -3.62 1.17 10.85
CA ARG A 137 -5.05 1.27 10.56
C ARG A 137 -5.70 2.23 11.54
N ARG A 138 -6.63 3.02 11.03
CA ARG A 138 -7.50 3.90 11.79
C ARG A 138 -8.94 3.46 11.52
N THR A 139 -9.62 2.96 12.55
CA THR A 139 -11.01 2.50 12.46
C THR A 139 -11.86 3.17 13.52
N SER A 140 -13.15 3.37 13.26
CA SER A 140 -14.13 3.83 14.23
C SER A 140 -14.85 2.64 14.86
N ASP A 141 -14.81 2.57 16.18
CA ASP A 141 -15.61 1.62 16.98
C ASP A 141 -16.58 2.40 17.86
N TYR A 142 -17.80 1.87 18.04
CA TYR A 142 -18.80 2.45 18.92
C TYR A 142 -18.51 2.04 20.37
N VAL A 143 -18.19 3.01 21.22
CA VAL A 143 -17.87 2.78 22.63
C VAL A 143 -19.04 3.28 23.47
N GLU A 144 -19.69 2.37 24.17
CA GLU A 144 -20.73 2.70 25.15
C GLU A 144 -20.09 3.06 26.49
N ALA A 145 -20.24 4.31 26.91
CA ALA A 145 -19.88 4.76 28.24
C ALA A 145 -21.14 4.85 29.10
N PHE A 146 -21.09 4.22 30.28
CA PHE A 146 -22.14 4.34 31.29
C PHE A 146 -21.92 5.63 32.08
N ASP A 147 -22.87 6.56 32.03
CA ASP A 147 -22.85 7.74 32.89
C ASP A 147 -23.52 7.44 34.24
N PRO A 148 -22.76 7.38 35.36
CA PRO A 148 -23.30 7.05 36.67
C PRO A 148 -24.17 8.16 37.29
N VAL A 149 -24.19 9.37 36.73
CA VAL A 149 -25.00 10.50 37.25
C VAL A 149 -26.39 10.52 36.62
N SER A 150 -26.50 10.23 35.32
CA SER A 150 -27.77 10.22 34.59
C SER A 150 -28.40 8.82 34.46
N GLY A 151 -27.64 7.74 34.67
CA GLY A 151 -28.11 6.36 34.53
C GLY A 151 -28.37 5.93 33.07
N ILE A 152 -27.88 6.71 32.11
CA ILE A 152 -28.06 6.50 30.67
C ILE A 152 -26.74 6.00 30.07
N PHE A 153 -26.83 5.09 29.11
CA PHE A 153 -25.69 4.74 28.26
C PHE A 153 -25.54 5.78 27.15
N THR A 154 -24.42 6.49 27.14
CA THR A 154 -24.04 7.39 26.05
C THR A 154 -22.98 6.69 25.20
N GLY A 155 -23.28 6.45 23.92
CA GLY A 155 -22.31 5.87 23.00
C GLY A 155 -21.72 6.91 22.05
N GLU A 156 -20.41 6.89 21.90
CA GLU A 156 -19.70 7.73 20.93
C GLU A 156 -18.81 6.85 20.04
N TYR A 157 -18.70 7.21 18.76
CA TYR A 157 -17.74 6.60 17.85
C TYR A 157 -16.33 7.13 18.15
N GLN A 158 -15.44 6.26 18.61
CA GLN A 158 -14.05 6.60 18.87
C GLN A 158 -13.14 6.05 17.78
N LEU A 159 -12.14 6.84 17.38
CA LEU A 159 -11.12 6.44 16.41
C LEU A 159 -10.02 5.66 17.13
N ILE A 160 -9.89 4.38 16.78
CA ILE A 160 -8.86 3.48 17.30
C ILE A 160 -7.76 3.32 16.24
N ASP A 161 -6.54 3.64 16.65
CA ASP A 161 -5.34 3.43 15.85
C ASP A 161 -4.68 2.10 16.23
N SER A 162 -4.47 1.23 15.25
CA SER A 162 -3.76 -0.04 15.41
C SER A 162 -2.52 -0.08 14.53
N LYS A 163 -1.41 -0.59 15.07
CA LYS A 163 -0.14 -0.75 14.35
C LYS A 163 0.35 -2.19 14.51
N ASN A 164 0.64 -2.85 13.39
CA ASN A 164 1.15 -4.22 13.37
C ASN A 164 2.28 -4.35 12.34
N ALA A 165 3.28 -5.18 12.65
CA ALA A 165 4.33 -5.54 11.70
C ALA A 165 4.20 -7.03 11.33
N ALA A 166 4.35 -7.34 10.04
CA ALA A 166 4.28 -8.71 9.54
C ALA A 166 5.31 -8.94 8.43
N PRO A 167 5.84 -10.17 8.28
CA PRO A 167 6.62 -10.52 7.11
C PRO A 167 5.73 -10.45 5.85
N ALA A 168 6.30 -10.00 4.74
CA ALA A 168 5.65 -9.88 3.45
C ALA A 168 6.56 -10.44 2.35
N ILE A 169 5.94 -11.08 1.37
CA ILE A 169 6.61 -11.49 0.13
C ILE A 169 6.36 -10.38 -0.89
N LEU A 170 7.44 -9.92 -1.51
CA LEU A 170 7.39 -8.98 -2.62
C LEU A 170 7.70 -9.74 -3.90
N GLY A 171 6.88 -9.57 -4.92
CA GLY A 171 7.13 -10.18 -6.21
C GLY A 171 6.30 -9.53 -7.29
N GLY A 172 6.83 -9.51 -8.50
CA GLY A 172 6.12 -8.93 -9.62
C GLY A 172 6.96 -8.81 -10.88
N MET A 173 6.34 -8.21 -11.88
CA MET A 173 6.95 -7.84 -13.15
C MET A 173 6.76 -6.33 -13.32
N LYS A 174 7.80 -5.63 -13.80
CA LYS A 174 7.70 -4.25 -14.27
C LYS A 174 8.06 -4.18 -15.75
N ILE A 175 7.43 -3.25 -16.45
CA ILE A 175 7.74 -2.93 -17.83
C ILE A 175 8.09 -1.45 -17.85
N SER A 176 9.29 -1.14 -18.34
CA SER A 176 9.85 0.19 -18.39
C SER A 176 10.13 0.59 -19.85
N ILE A 177 9.89 1.86 -20.16
CA ILE A 177 10.21 2.44 -21.46
C ILE A 177 11.40 3.37 -21.29
N LEU A 178 12.44 3.16 -22.10
CA LEU A 178 13.64 3.98 -22.08
C LEU A 178 13.41 5.26 -22.90
N PHE A 179 13.52 6.42 -22.25
CA PHE A 179 13.53 7.72 -22.93
C PHE A 179 14.98 8.11 -23.20
N ARG A 180 15.26 8.48 -24.46
CA ARG A 180 16.59 8.90 -24.94
C ARG A 180 16.67 10.42 -25.02
#